data_AF-A0A671NVA7-F1
#
_entry.id   AF-A0A671NVA7-F1
#
_cell.length_a   1.000
_cell.length_b   1.000
_cell.length_c   1.000
_cell.angle_alpha   90.00
_cell.angle_beta   90.00
_cell.angle_gamma   90.00
#
_symmetry.space_group_name_H-M   'P 1'
#
loop_
_entity.id
_entity.type
_entity.pdbx_description
1 polymer ?
#
loop_
_entity_poly.entity_id
_entity_poly.type
_entity_poly.pdbx_seq_one_letter_code
_entity_poly.pdbx_strand_id
1 'polypeptide(L)'
;IFVLETVCVGWFSLEFLLRFIQTQSKWTFLRTPLNIIDVVAILPYYITLIVDSLSVGDRPTGSGNNYLEKVGLVLRVLRALRIFYVMRLARHSLGLQTLGLTVRRCTREFGLLLLFLCVAMALFSPLVFLAESEMGAKQEFTSIPGSYWWAVISMTTVGYGDMVPRSIPGQVVALSSILSGILLMAFPVTSIFHTFSRSYLELKEEQNRATRHKPDSQDSTKSQNSLHVQSTIIERDGSP
;
A
#
# COMPACT_ATOMS: atom_id res chain seq x y z
N ILE A 1 -19.60 -19.06 12.03
CA ILE A 1 -18.94 -18.16 11.04
C ILE A 1 -19.91 -17.09 10.54
N PHE A 2 -21.05 -17.44 9.93
CA PHE A 2 -22.02 -16.44 9.42
C PHE A 2 -22.52 -15.46 10.50
N VAL A 3 -22.96 -15.94 11.66
CA VAL A 3 -23.43 -15.08 12.76
C VAL A 3 -22.35 -14.10 13.23
N LEU A 4 -21.10 -14.56 13.40
CA LEU A 4 -19.98 -13.69 13.77
C LEU A 4 -19.71 -12.64 12.70
N GLU A 5 -19.76 -13.03 11.43
CA GLU A 5 -19.59 -12.11 10.31
C GLU A 5 -20.69 -11.04 10.27
N THR A 6 -21.96 -11.44 10.43
CA THR A 6 -23.11 -10.53 10.51
C THR A 6 -22.98 -9.54 11.67
N VAL A 7 -22.58 -10.02 12.85
CA VAL A 7 -22.39 -9.17 14.04
C VAL A 7 -21.22 -8.21 13.84
N CYS A 8 -20.09 -8.67 13.32
CA CYS A 8 -18.92 -7.84 13.02
C CYS A 8 -19.25 -6.77 11.98
N VAL A 9 -19.87 -7.15 10.86
CA VAL A 9 -20.27 -6.20 9.81
C VAL A 9 -21.32 -5.23 10.34
N GLY A 10 -22.30 -5.70 11.14
CA GLY A 10 -23.28 -4.84 11.77
C GLY A 10 -22.65 -3.78 12.68
N TRP A 11 -21.67 -4.18 13.51
CA TRP A 11 -20.89 -3.25 14.32
C TRP A 11 -20.10 -2.25 13.46
N PHE A 12 -19.48 -2.72 12.38
CA PHE A 12 -18.71 -1.88 11.46
C PHE A 12 -19.57 -0.86 10.71
N SER A 13 -20.76 -1.27 10.27
CA SER A 13 -21.74 -0.39 9.65
C SER A 13 -22.26 0.65 10.63
N LEU A 14 -22.47 0.28 11.89
CA LEU A 14 -22.89 1.20 12.95
C LEU A 14 -21.78 2.24 13.21
N GLU A 15 -20.53 1.81 13.37
CA GLU A 15 -19.38 2.69 13.55
C GLU A 15 -19.23 3.68 12.38
N PHE A 16 -19.41 3.19 11.14
CA PHE A 16 -19.39 4.03 9.95
C PHE A 16 -20.56 5.04 9.92
N LEU A 17 -21.78 4.60 10.24
CA LEU A 17 -22.98 5.43 10.22
C LEU A 17 -22.91 6.54 11.29
N LEU A 18 -22.45 6.22 12.50
CA LEU A 18 -22.26 7.22 13.56
C LEU A 18 -21.26 8.30 13.12
N ARG A 19 -20.13 7.92 12.50
CA ARG A 19 -19.15 8.88 11.97
C ARG A 19 -19.69 9.71 10.81
N PHE A 20 -20.50 9.09 9.95
CA PHE A 20 -21.14 9.76 8.82
C PHE A 20 -22.13 10.84 9.28
N ILE A 21 -22.90 10.57 10.35
CA ILE A 21 -23.87 11.52 10.92
C ILE A 21 -23.15 12.66 11.65
N GLN A 22 -22.05 12.38 12.36
CA GLN A 22 -21.29 13.39 13.12
C GLN A 22 -20.51 14.38 12.23
N THR A 23 -20.29 14.07 10.95
CA THR A 23 -19.49 14.93 10.07
C THR A 23 -20.36 15.95 9.32
N GLN A 24 -20.01 17.23 9.44
CA GLN A 24 -20.74 18.35 8.82
C GLN A 24 -20.74 18.32 7.27
N SER A 25 -19.67 17.80 6.64
CA SER A 25 -19.55 17.71 5.17
C SER A 25 -19.49 16.25 4.67
N LYS A 26 -20.66 15.69 4.33
CA LYS A 26 -20.84 14.27 3.93
C LYS A 26 -19.99 13.84 2.73
N TRP A 27 -19.87 14.69 1.72
CA TRP A 27 -19.11 14.38 0.50
C TRP A 27 -17.59 14.38 0.71
N THR A 28 -17.09 15.31 1.54
CA THR A 28 -15.68 15.38 1.94
C THR A 28 -15.32 14.17 2.79
N PHE A 29 -16.22 13.77 3.69
CA PHE A 29 -16.06 12.58 4.51
C PHE A 29 -15.92 11.32 3.65
N LEU A 30 -16.80 11.10 2.68
CA LEU A 30 -16.76 9.92 1.81
C LEU A 30 -15.51 9.86 0.91
N ARG A 31 -14.92 11.02 0.56
CA ARG A 31 -13.68 11.08 -0.24
C ARG A 31 -12.40 10.86 0.57
N THR A 32 -12.48 10.74 1.89
CA THR A 32 -11.31 10.48 2.72
C THR A 32 -10.87 9.01 2.58
N PRO A 33 -9.59 8.71 2.26
CA PRO A 33 -9.15 7.35 1.90
C PRO A 33 -9.43 6.30 2.98
N LEU A 34 -9.31 6.66 4.27
CA LEU A 34 -9.65 5.76 5.37
C LEU A 34 -11.15 5.41 5.43
N ASN A 35 -12.02 6.33 5.02
CA ASN A 35 -13.47 6.09 5.00
C ASN A 35 -13.89 5.27 3.77
N ILE A 36 -13.18 5.41 2.65
CA ILE A 36 -13.37 4.55 1.47
C ILE A 36 -13.07 3.09 1.83
N ILE A 37 -11.98 2.83 2.57
CA ILE A 37 -11.63 1.48 3.04
C ILE A 37 -12.75 0.90 3.92
N ASP A 38 -13.33 1.70 4.82
CA ASP A 38 -14.45 1.24 5.66
C ASP A 38 -15.69 0.85 4.83
N VAL A 39 -16.02 1.63 3.80
CA VAL A 39 -17.15 1.33 2.89
C VAL A 39 -16.88 0.05 2.07
N VAL A 40 -15.70 -0.05 1.47
CA VAL A 40 -15.30 -1.22 0.67
C VAL A 40 -15.24 -2.49 1.55
N ALA A 41 -14.88 -2.35 2.83
CA ALA A 41 -14.94 -3.45 3.77
C ALA A 41 -16.38 -3.93 3.97
N ILE A 42 -17.37 -3.08 4.28
CA ILE A 42 -18.73 -3.58 4.56
C ILE A 42 -19.51 -4.07 3.32
N LEU A 43 -19.16 -3.56 2.13
CA LEU A 43 -19.92 -3.74 0.90
C LEU A 43 -20.11 -5.19 0.43
N PRO A 44 -19.09 -6.09 0.45
CA PRO A 44 -19.24 -7.48 0.04
C PRO A 44 -20.32 -8.25 0.80
N TYR A 45 -20.52 -7.96 2.08
CA TYR A 45 -21.54 -8.63 2.90
C TYR A 45 -22.95 -8.23 2.47
N TYR A 46 -23.20 -6.92 2.32
CA TYR A 46 -24.50 -6.41 1.88
C TYR A 46 -24.86 -6.84 0.45
N ILE A 47 -23.90 -6.82 -0.48
CA ILE A 47 -24.15 -7.29 -1.86
C ILE A 47 -24.50 -8.78 -1.85
N THR A 48 -23.77 -9.60 -1.09
CA THR A 48 -24.08 -11.04 -0.99
C THR A 48 -25.50 -11.25 -0.45
N LEU A 49 -25.90 -10.51 0.59
CA LEU A 49 -27.23 -10.61 1.19
C LEU A 49 -28.35 -10.17 0.23
N ILE A 50 -28.11 -9.13 -0.58
CA ILE A 50 -29.06 -8.68 -1.62
C ILE A 50 -29.17 -9.72 -2.73
N VAL A 51 -28.05 -10.28 -3.20
CA VAL A 51 -28.04 -11.30 -4.25
C VAL A 51 -28.73 -12.58 -3.79
N ASP A 52 -28.48 -13.02 -2.55
CA ASP A 52 -29.12 -14.20 -1.95
C ASP A 52 -30.62 -13.97 -1.74
N SER A 53 -31.05 -12.77 -1.33
CA SER A 53 -32.48 -12.48 -1.13
C SER A 53 -33.26 -12.36 -2.45
N LEU A 54 -32.66 -11.78 -3.49
CA LEU A 54 -33.27 -11.69 -4.83
C LEU A 54 -33.35 -13.05 -5.53
N SER A 55 -32.34 -13.92 -5.35
CA SER A 55 -32.32 -15.26 -5.96
C SER A 55 -33.25 -16.27 -5.28
N VAL A 56 -33.73 -16.00 -4.07
CA VAL A 56 -34.76 -16.79 -3.39
C VAL A 56 -36.19 -16.43 -3.86
N GLY A 57 -36.40 -15.20 -4.36
CA GLY A 57 -37.72 -14.71 -4.79
C GLY A 57 -38.08 -14.97 -6.26
N ASP A 58 -37.08 -15.11 -7.14
CA ASP A 58 -37.31 -15.31 -8.58
C ASP A 58 -36.54 -16.55 -9.06
N ARG A 59 -37.25 -17.67 -9.22
CA ARG A 59 -36.79 -18.80 -10.05
C ARG A 59 -37.36 -18.64 -11.46
N PRO A 60 -36.73 -17.90 -12.39
CA PRO A 60 -37.13 -17.95 -13.78
C PRO A 60 -36.66 -19.30 -14.35
N THR A 61 -37.62 -20.20 -14.54
CA THR A 61 -37.52 -21.56 -15.04
C THR A 61 -37.08 -21.67 -16.52
N GLY A 62 -36.17 -20.83 -17.02
CA GLY A 62 -35.86 -20.81 -18.46
C GLY A 62 -34.50 -20.29 -18.94
N SER A 63 -33.60 -19.80 -18.08
CA SER A 63 -32.28 -19.29 -18.53
C SER A 63 -31.19 -19.51 -17.47
N GLY A 64 -31.13 -20.74 -16.95
CA GLY A 64 -30.48 -21.08 -15.69
C GLY A 64 -28.94 -21.13 -15.69
N ASN A 65 -28.28 -21.47 -16.80
CA ASN A 65 -26.81 -21.69 -16.74
C ASN A 65 -26.01 -20.38 -16.70
N ASN A 66 -26.27 -19.45 -17.62
CA ASN A 66 -25.44 -18.23 -17.74
C ASN A 66 -25.62 -17.26 -16.57
N TYR A 67 -26.81 -17.20 -15.96
CA TYR A 67 -27.07 -16.34 -14.80
C TYR A 67 -26.49 -16.92 -13.51
N LEU A 68 -26.67 -18.23 -13.26
CA LEU A 68 -26.10 -18.87 -12.06
C LEU A 68 -24.58 -18.90 -12.09
N GLU A 69 -23.95 -19.09 -13.27
CA GLU A 69 -22.50 -18.98 -13.41
C GLU A 69 -22.00 -17.56 -13.16
N LYS A 70 -22.66 -16.53 -13.72
CA LYS A 70 -22.31 -15.13 -13.47
C LYS A 70 -22.48 -14.75 -12.00
N VAL A 71 -23.57 -15.15 -11.36
CA VAL A 71 -23.80 -14.93 -9.93
C VAL A 71 -22.74 -15.66 -9.10
N GLY A 72 -22.40 -16.90 -9.44
CA GLY A 72 -21.33 -17.65 -8.79
C GLY A 72 -19.95 -16.99 -8.91
N LEU A 73 -19.62 -16.43 -10.08
CA LEU A 73 -18.39 -15.65 -10.29
C LEU A 73 -18.38 -14.37 -9.45
N VAL A 74 -19.50 -13.62 -9.44
CA VAL A 74 -19.65 -12.41 -8.62
C VAL A 74 -19.47 -12.74 -7.14
N LEU A 75 -20.15 -13.78 -6.63
CA LEU A 75 -19.99 -14.23 -5.24
C LEU A 75 -18.55 -14.66 -4.91
N ARG A 76 -17.85 -15.30 -5.85
CA ARG A 76 -16.43 -15.67 -5.69
C ARG A 76 -15.53 -14.43 -5.57
N VAL A 77 -15.75 -13.44 -6.43
CA VAL A 77 -15.03 -12.15 -6.36
C VAL A 77 -15.36 -11.41 -5.06
N LEU A 78 -16.64 -11.34 -4.66
CA LEU A 78 -17.06 -10.70 -3.41
C LEU A 78 -16.43 -11.38 -2.18
N ARG A 79 -16.28 -12.71 -2.18
CA ARG A 79 -15.52 -13.42 -1.14
C ARG A 79 -14.05 -13.01 -1.13
N ALA A 80 -13.41 -12.87 -2.29
CA ALA A 80 -12.03 -12.39 -2.38
C ALA A 80 -11.89 -10.93 -1.90
N LEU A 81 -12.89 -10.07 -2.18
CA LEU A 81 -12.93 -8.69 -1.67
C LEU A 81 -12.94 -8.63 -0.13
N ARG A 82 -13.25 -9.72 0.57
CA ARG A 82 -13.14 -9.74 2.04
C ARG A 82 -11.72 -9.49 2.54
N ILE A 83 -10.69 -9.69 1.72
CA ILE A 83 -9.31 -9.31 2.09
C ILE A 83 -9.18 -7.82 2.39
N PHE A 84 -10.02 -6.96 1.78
CA PHE A 84 -10.04 -5.52 2.06
C PHE A 84 -10.50 -5.19 3.48
N TYR A 85 -11.16 -6.11 4.20
CA TYR A 85 -11.46 -5.92 5.62
C TYR A 85 -10.16 -5.84 6.45
N VAL A 86 -9.11 -6.56 6.06
CA VAL A 86 -7.81 -6.50 6.73
C VAL A 86 -7.20 -5.10 6.59
N MET A 87 -7.45 -4.40 5.48
CA MET A 87 -6.98 -3.03 5.28
C MET A 87 -7.57 -2.05 6.30
N ARG A 88 -8.67 -2.40 6.98
CA ARG A 88 -9.21 -1.61 8.09
C ARG A 88 -8.26 -1.52 9.29
N LEU A 89 -7.31 -2.46 9.41
CA LEU A 89 -6.21 -2.37 10.36
C LEU A 89 -5.38 -1.09 10.14
N ALA A 90 -5.38 -0.51 8.93
CA ALA A 90 -4.72 0.76 8.67
C ALA A 90 -5.26 1.89 9.56
N ARG A 91 -6.56 1.91 9.86
CA ARG A 91 -7.13 2.92 10.77
C ARG A 91 -6.61 2.77 12.20
N HIS A 92 -6.36 1.54 12.63
CA HIS A 92 -5.93 1.22 14.01
C HIS A 92 -4.42 1.20 14.18
N SER A 93 -3.66 1.02 13.09
CA SER A 93 -2.21 0.97 13.09
C SER A 93 -1.61 2.27 12.57
N LEU A 94 -0.96 3.01 13.47
CA LEU A 94 -0.12 4.16 13.11
C LEU A 94 0.95 3.75 12.09
N GLY A 95 1.55 2.57 12.24
CA GLY A 95 2.57 2.06 11.33
C GLY A 95 2.07 1.93 9.89
N LEU A 96 0.86 1.42 9.68
CA LEU A 96 0.30 1.25 8.34
C LEU A 96 -0.15 2.58 7.71
N GLN A 97 -0.56 3.56 8.53
CA GLN A 97 -0.80 4.93 8.07
C GLN A 97 0.50 5.60 7.64
N THR A 98 1.56 5.47 8.44
CA THR A 98 2.90 5.96 8.11
C THR A 98 3.42 5.32 6.82
N LEU A 99 3.26 4.00 6.64
CA LEU A 99 3.62 3.31 5.40
C LEU A 99 2.87 3.88 4.20
N GLY A 100 1.56 4.09 4.31
CA GLY A 100 0.76 4.69 3.24
C GLY A 100 1.22 6.11 2.86
N LEU A 101 1.56 6.93 3.87
CA LEU A 101 2.12 8.27 3.63
C LEU A 101 3.50 8.22 2.98
N THR A 102 4.36 7.29 3.39
CA THR A 102 5.69 7.07 2.77
C THR A 102 5.56 6.64 1.31
N VAL A 103 4.66 5.71 1.00
CA VAL A 103 4.37 5.29 -0.38
C VAL A 103 3.90 6.48 -1.22
N ARG A 104 3.01 7.32 -0.67
CA ARG A 104 2.55 8.54 -1.34
C ARG A 104 3.71 9.51 -1.60
N ARG A 105 4.62 9.65 -0.64
CA ARG A 105 5.80 10.54 -0.74
C ARG A 105 6.79 10.06 -1.81
N CYS A 106 7.01 8.74 -1.86
CA CYS A 106 7.89 8.12 -2.85
C CYS A 106 7.17 7.77 -4.16
N THR A 107 5.89 8.14 -4.35
CA THR A 107 5.12 7.77 -5.57
C THR A 107 5.80 8.25 -6.85
N ARG A 108 6.47 9.40 -6.82
CA ARG A 108 7.25 9.89 -7.97
C ARG A 108 8.43 8.96 -8.30
N GLU A 109 9.14 8.48 -7.29
CA GLU A 109 10.31 7.61 -7.45
C GLU A 109 9.87 6.20 -7.89
N PHE A 110 8.83 5.65 -7.25
CA PHE A 110 8.19 4.40 -7.66
C PHE A 110 7.60 4.48 -9.07
N GLY A 111 6.99 5.61 -9.44
CA GLY A 111 6.44 5.83 -10.77
C GLY A 111 7.53 5.83 -11.85
N LEU A 112 8.68 6.45 -11.57
CA LEU A 112 9.84 6.42 -12.48
C LEU A 112 10.44 5.01 -12.58
N LEU A 113 10.55 4.27 -11.47
CA LEU A 113 10.96 2.85 -11.49
C LEU A 113 10.06 2.04 -12.41
N LEU A 114 8.74 2.13 -12.19
CA LEU A 114 7.76 1.38 -12.96
C LEU A 114 7.78 1.77 -14.43
N LEU A 115 7.93 3.05 -14.74
CA LEU A 115 8.04 3.55 -16.12
C LEU A 115 9.25 2.94 -16.84
N PHE A 116 10.44 2.99 -16.24
CA PHE A 116 11.63 2.43 -16.85
C PHE A 116 11.54 0.91 -17.01
N LEU A 117 10.99 0.21 -16.01
CA LEU A 117 10.74 -1.22 -16.10
C LEU A 117 9.77 -1.54 -17.26
N CYS A 118 8.67 -0.81 -17.39
CA CYS A 118 7.71 -0.98 -18.49
C CYS A 118 8.35 -0.75 -19.86
N VAL A 119 9.14 0.31 -20.03
CA VAL A 119 9.86 0.59 -21.28
C VAL A 119 10.82 -0.55 -21.60
N ALA A 120 11.62 -0.99 -20.63
CA ALA A 120 12.59 -2.04 -20.86
C ALA A 120 11.91 -3.39 -21.17
N MET A 121 10.81 -3.74 -20.49
CA MET A 121 9.99 -4.90 -20.83
C MET A 121 9.41 -4.81 -22.24
N ALA A 122 8.92 -3.63 -22.66
CA ALA A 122 8.41 -3.38 -24.01
C ALA A 122 9.48 -3.52 -25.10
N LEU A 123 10.75 -3.25 -24.78
CA LEU A 123 11.86 -3.42 -25.71
C LEU A 123 12.38 -4.86 -25.74
N PHE A 124 12.63 -5.49 -24.59
CA PHE A 124 13.28 -6.80 -24.52
C PHE A 124 12.33 -7.97 -24.74
N SER A 125 11.06 -7.89 -24.36
CA SER A 125 10.12 -9.02 -24.52
C SER A 125 9.89 -9.40 -25.98
N PRO A 126 9.64 -8.45 -26.92
CA PRO A 126 9.51 -8.81 -28.33
C PRO A 126 10.81 -9.32 -28.94
N LEU A 127 11.97 -8.83 -28.49
CA LEU A 127 13.28 -9.31 -28.98
C LEU A 127 13.54 -10.77 -28.61
N VAL A 128 13.25 -11.17 -27.36
CA VAL A 128 13.32 -12.58 -26.94
C VAL A 128 12.30 -13.43 -27.71
N PHE A 129 11.06 -12.92 -27.86
CA PHE A 129 10.03 -13.63 -28.63
C PHE A 129 10.50 -13.95 -30.04
N LEU A 130 11.04 -12.97 -30.77
CA LEU A 130 11.53 -13.15 -32.14
C LEU A 130 12.75 -14.09 -32.19
N ALA A 131 13.68 -13.95 -31.24
CA ALA A 131 14.87 -14.80 -31.19
C ALA A 131 14.54 -16.27 -30.86
N GLU A 132 13.47 -16.52 -30.12
CA GLU A 132 12.99 -17.88 -29.82
C GLU A 132 12.00 -18.39 -30.86
N SER A 133 11.22 -17.54 -31.53
CA SER A 133 10.26 -17.97 -32.56
C SER A 133 10.95 -18.45 -33.84
N GLU A 134 12.04 -17.80 -34.24
CA GLU A 134 12.78 -18.13 -35.48
C GLU A 134 13.75 -19.31 -35.28
N MET A 135 14.29 -19.50 -34.08
CA MET A 135 15.44 -20.39 -33.82
C MET A 135 15.26 -21.34 -32.63
N GLY A 136 14.13 -21.26 -31.92
CA GLY A 136 13.82 -22.12 -30.78
C GLY A 136 13.16 -23.45 -31.19
N ALA A 137 13.68 -24.56 -30.65
CA ALA A 137 13.13 -25.91 -30.89
C ALA A 137 11.85 -26.21 -30.08
N LYS A 138 11.54 -25.39 -29.05
CA LYS A 138 10.33 -25.49 -28.22
C LYS A 138 9.64 -24.13 -28.16
N GLN A 139 8.35 -24.09 -28.52
CA GLN A 139 7.54 -22.88 -28.42
C GLN A 139 7.03 -22.65 -26.98
N GLU A 140 7.95 -22.41 -26.03
CA GLU A 140 7.55 -21.91 -24.70
C GLU A 140 7.05 -20.46 -24.83
N PHE A 141 7.67 -19.68 -25.73
CA PHE A 141 7.27 -18.32 -26.09
C PHE A 141 6.18 -18.33 -27.18
N THR A 142 4.94 -18.59 -26.79
CA THR A 142 3.80 -18.68 -27.72
C THR A 142 3.23 -17.32 -28.14
N SER A 143 3.44 -16.27 -27.34
CA SER A 143 2.87 -14.95 -27.59
C SER A 143 3.71 -13.82 -26.97
N ILE A 144 3.54 -12.60 -27.48
CA ILE A 144 4.18 -11.40 -26.92
C ILE A 144 3.76 -11.19 -25.45
N PRO A 145 2.47 -11.33 -25.06
CA PRO A 145 2.04 -11.36 -23.66
C PRO A 145 2.75 -12.39 -22.78
N GLY A 146 2.97 -13.61 -23.27
CA GLY A 146 3.75 -14.61 -22.54
C GLY A 146 5.21 -14.21 -22.35
N SER A 147 5.78 -13.50 -23.31
CA SER A 147 7.16 -12.98 -23.24
C SER A 147 7.29 -11.86 -22.21
N TYR A 148 6.24 -11.04 -22.02
CA TYR A 148 6.19 -10.07 -20.92
C TYR A 148 6.22 -10.74 -19.55
N TRP A 149 5.51 -11.86 -19.36
CA TRP A 149 5.57 -12.61 -18.11
C TRP A 149 7.00 -13.03 -17.78
N TRP A 150 7.70 -13.63 -18.76
CA TRP A 150 9.10 -14.01 -18.63
C TRP A 150 10.01 -12.80 -18.33
N ALA A 151 9.82 -11.67 -19.01
CA ALA A 151 10.61 -10.46 -18.79
C ALA A 151 10.39 -9.88 -17.39
N VAL A 152 9.13 -9.83 -16.90
CA VAL A 152 8.81 -9.37 -15.54
C VAL A 152 9.58 -10.21 -14.52
N ILE A 153 9.45 -11.54 -14.56
CA ILE A 153 10.05 -12.42 -13.54
C ILE A 153 11.57 -12.45 -13.62
N SER A 154 12.15 -12.25 -14.80
CA SER A 154 13.60 -12.23 -15.00
C SER A 154 14.23 -10.90 -14.57
N MET A 155 13.65 -9.77 -14.99
CA MET A 155 14.14 -8.43 -14.64
C MET A 155 13.93 -8.10 -13.16
N THR A 156 12.91 -8.68 -12.52
CA THR A 156 12.69 -8.60 -11.06
C THR A 156 13.47 -9.63 -10.28
N THR A 157 14.30 -10.45 -10.94
CA THR A 157 15.15 -11.49 -10.34
C THR A 157 14.40 -12.62 -9.60
N VAL A 158 13.10 -12.78 -9.84
CA VAL A 158 12.28 -13.88 -9.28
C VAL A 158 12.65 -15.22 -9.91
N GLY A 159 12.68 -15.27 -11.25
CA GLY A 159 13.20 -16.41 -12.01
C GLY A 159 12.55 -17.77 -11.70
N TYR A 160 11.23 -17.90 -11.85
CA TYR A 160 10.53 -19.17 -11.62
C TYR A 160 11.04 -20.34 -12.47
N GLY A 161 11.59 -20.05 -13.66
CA GLY A 161 12.16 -21.06 -14.56
C GLY A 161 11.12 -21.86 -15.36
N ASP A 162 9.86 -21.39 -15.37
CA ASP A 162 8.75 -21.93 -16.14
C ASP A 162 8.87 -21.65 -17.65
N MET A 163 9.56 -20.57 -18.01
CA MET A 163 9.90 -20.21 -19.39
C MET A 163 11.37 -19.77 -19.43
N VAL A 164 12.18 -20.32 -20.35
CA VAL A 164 13.60 -19.94 -20.48
C VAL A 164 14.03 -19.95 -21.94
N PRO A 165 14.67 -18.88 -22.46
CA PRO A 165 15.18 -18.87 -23.82
C PRO A 165 16.29 -19.91 -24.01
N ARG A 166 16.16 -20.71 -25.06
CA ARG A 166 17.09 -21.81 -25.36
C ARG A 166 17.96 -21.52 -26.58
N SER A 167 17.54 -20.63 -27.45
CA SER A 167 18.32 -20.24 -28.63
C SER A 167 19.51 -19.36 -28.20
N ILE A 168 20.62 -19.48 -28.92
CA ILE A 168 21.82 -18.63 -28.69
C ILE A 168 21.46 -17.14 -28.74
N PRO A 169 20.76 -16.62 -29.78
CA PRO A 169 20.37 -15.20 -29.78
C PRO A 169 19.38 -14.86 -28.66
N GLY A 170 18.46 -15.76 -28.30
CA GLY A 170 17.54 -15.57 -27.18
C GLY A 170 18.28 -15.43 -25.85
N GLN A 171 19.31 -16.23 -25.62
CA GLN A 171 20.17 -16.15 -24.43
C GLN A 171 20.95 -14.83 -24.35
N VAL A 172 21.45 -14.31 -25.48
CA VAL A 172 22.14 -13.01 -25.52
C VAL A 172 21.18 -11.88 -25.16
N VAL A 173 19.98 -11.88 -25.77
CA VAL A 173 18.95 -10.88 -25.43
C VAL A 173 18.54 -11.04 -23.97
N ALA A 174 18.40 -12.26 -23.48
CA ALA A 174 18.03 -12.50 -22.09
C ALA A 174 19.06 -11.99 -21.08
N LEU A 175 20.34 -12.24 -21.34
CA LEU A 175 21.42 -11.72 -20.51
C LEU A 175 21.42 -10.18 -20.50
N SER A 176 21.21 -9.55 -21.66
CA SER A 176 21.11 -8.08 -21.75
C SER A 176 19.88 -7.53 -20.99
N SER A 177 18.75 -8.22 -21.06
CA SER A 177 17.51 -7.87 -20.36
C SER A 177 17.65 -7.97 -18.85
N ILE A 178 18.24 -9.06 -18.34
CA ILE A 178 18.47 -9.27 -16.91
C ILE A 178 19.43 -8.22 -16.37
N LEU A 179 20.56 -7.97 -17.06
CA LEU A 179 21.52 -6.94 -16.65
C LEU A 179 20.88 -5.55 -16.62
N SER A 180 20.11 -5.21 -17.65
CA SER A 180 19.36 -3.95 -17.70
C SER A 180 18.35 -3.86 -16.55
N GLY A 181 17.61 -4.94 -16.25
CA GLY A 181 16.64 -4.98 -15.14
C GLY A 181 17.27 -4.72 -13.78
N ILE A 182 18.42 -5.34 -13.49
CA ILE A 182 19.17 -5.13 -12.24
C ILE A 182 19.60 -3.66 -12.12
N LEU A 183 20.15 -3.08 -13.19
CA LEU A 183 20.57 -1.66 -13.21
C LEU A 183 19.37 -0.72 -13.01
N LEU A 184 18.24 -1.00 -13.68
CA LEU A 184 17.02 -0.21 -13.57
C LEU A 184 16.38 -0.29 -12.18
N MET A 185 16.47 -1.44 -11.50
CA MET A 185 15.99 -1.60 -10.12
C MET A 185 16.91 -0.92 -9.11
N ALA A 186 18.23 -0.91 -9.35
CA ALA A 186 19.20 -0.28 -8.44
C ALA A 186 19.00 1.24 -8.31
N PHE A 187 18.62 1.92 -9.39
CA PHE A 187 18.52 3.39 -9.41
C PHE A 187 17.43 3.94 -8.46
N PRO A 188 16.16 3.46 -8.50
CA PRO A 188 15.12 3.97 -7.61
C PRO A 188 15.29 3.47 -6.17
N VAL A 189 15.82 2.27 -5.95
CA VAL A 189 16.18 1.80 -4.60
C VAL A 189 17.18 2.78 -3.97
N THR A 190 18.19 3.20 -4.72
CA THR A 190 19.18 4.19 -4.28
C THR A 190 18.54 5.56 -4.02
N SER A 191 17.66 6.03 -4.91
CA SER A 191 16.92 7.29 -4.72
C SER A 191 16.04 7.28 -3.47
N ILE A 192 15.24 6.21 -3.28
CA ILE A 192 14.37 6.03 -2.13
C ILE A 192 15.20 5.98 -0.84
N PHE A 193 16.32 5.24 -0.85
CA PHE A 193 17.24 5.19 0.28
C PHE A 193 17.82 6.57 0.61
N HIS A 194 18.22 7.35 -0.39
CA HIS A 194 18.71 8.71 -0.19
C HIS A 194 17.65 9.63 0.40
N THR A 195 16.42 9.58 -0.12
CA THR A 195 15.29 10.36 0.39
C THR A 195 14.94 9.97 1.83
N PHE A 196 14.90 8.68 2.13
CA PHE A 196 14.68 8.16 3.48
C PHE A 196 15.78 8.59 4.45
N SER A 197 17.05 8.40 4.06
CA SER A 197 18.23 8.79 4.86
C SER A 197 18.21 10.28 5.19
N ARG A 198 17.93 11.12 4.19
CA ARG A 198 17.80 12.58 4.39
C ARG A 198 16.69 12.92 5.37
N SER A 199 15.48 12.38 5.18
CA SER A 199 14.35 12.62 6.09
C SER A 199 14.63 12.11 7.50
N TYR A 200 15.35 11.00 7.66
CA TYR A 200 15.74 10.46 8.96
C TYR A 200 16.74 11.38 9.69
N LEU A 201 17.74 11.90 8.97
CA LEU A 201 18.72 12.84 9.53
C LEU A 201 18.07 14.15 9.97
N GLU A 202 17.17 14.72 9.14
CA GLU A 202 16.41 15.93 9.47
C GLU A 202 15.62 15.74 10.79
N LEU A 203 14.91 14.61 10.94
CA LEU A 203 14.17 14.29 12.17
C LEU A 203 15.10 14.13 13.40
N LYS A 204 16.29 13.53 13.21
CA LYS A 204 17.27 13.36 14.30
C LYS A 204 17.85 14.71 14.74
N GLU A 205 18.10 15.61 13.81
CA GLU A 205 18.54 16.97 14.13
C GLU A 205 17.46 17.76 14.88
N GLU A 206 16.19 17.66 14.46
CA GLU A 206 15.06 18.28 15.17
C GLU A 206 14.92 17.75 16.60
N GLN A 207 15.04 16.43 16.82
CA GLN A 207 15.05 15.83 18.15
C GLN A 207 16.22 16.31 19.00
N ASN A 208 17.43 16.39 18.42
CA ASN A 208 18.60 16.91 19.10
C ASN A 208 18.42 18.38 19.48
N ARG A 209 17.85 19.21 18.60
CA ARG A 209 17.54 20.62 18.90
C ARG A 209 16.50 20.76 20.01
N ALA A 210 15.42 19.97 19.95
CA ALA A 210 14.40 19.95 21.01
C ALA A 210 14.96 19.50 22.37
N THR A 211 15.91 18.56 22.36
CA THR A 211 16.59 18.10 23.58
C THR A 211 17.59 19.13 24.10
N ARG A 212 18.31 19.83 23.21
CA ARG A 212 19.30 20.87 23.57
C ARG A 212 18.66 22.19 24.03
N HIS A 213 17.39 22.42 23.73
CA HIS A 213 16.66 23.60 24.21
C HIS A 213 16.01 23.40 25.59
N LYS A 214 15.99 22.16 26.10
CA LYS A 214 15.44 21.83 27.42
C LYS A 214 16.36 22.11 28.65
N PRO A 215 17.70 22.28 28.58
CA PRO A 215 18.52 22.54 29.77
C PRO A 215 18.45 23.99 30.28
N ASP A 216 18.28 25.00 29.41
CA ASP A 216 18.49 26.41 29.80
C ASP A 216 17.30 27.04 30.55
N SER A 217 16.09 26.54 30.30
CA SER A 217 14.89 27.05 30.96
C SER A 217 14.75 26.55 32.40
N GLN A 218 15.34 25.41 32.77
CA GLN A 218 15.20 24.85 34.11
C GLN A 218 16.21 25.41 35.12
N ASP A 219 17.40 25.81 34.64
CA ASP A 219 18.44 26.42 35.49
C ASP A 219 18.14 27.90 35.79
N SER A 220 17.61 28.62 34.79
CA SER A 220 17.17 30.01 34.95
C SER A 220 16.02 30.14 35.96
N THR A 221 15.04 29.23 35.93
CA THR A 221 13.91 29.25 36.89
C THR A 221 14.31 28.78 38.28
N LYS A 222 15.24 27.83 38.42
CA LYS A 222 15.78 27.45 39.74
C LYS A 222 16.60 28.58 40.36
N SER A 223 17.42 29.27 39.59
CA SER A 223 18.23 30.39 40.07
C SER A 223 17.36 31.60 40.49
N GLN A 224 16.32 31.92 39.70
CA GLN A 224 15.33 32.95 40.07
C GLN A 224 14.50 32.59 41.31
N ASN A 225 14.03 31.35 41.43
CA ASN A 225 13.30 30.92 42.64
C ASN A 225 14.19 30.91 43.88
N SER A 226 15.47 30.57 43.74
CA SER A 226 16.43 30.58 44.86
C SER A 226 16.67 32.00 45.37
N LEU A 227 16.86 32.96 44.46
CA LEU A 227 17.01 34.38 44.80
C LEU A 227 15.74 34.97 45.42
N HIS A 228 14.56 34.61 44.92
CA HIS A 228 13.29 35.12 45.45
C HIS A 228 12.96 34.55 46.84
N VAL A 229 13.26 33.27 47.10
CA VAL A 229 13.08 32.67 48.43
C VAL A 229 14.05 33.32 49.43
N GLN A 230 15.29 33.62 49.02
CA GLN A 230 16.28 34.27 49.88
C GLN A 230 15.89 35.72 50.23
N SER A 231 15.35 36.50 49.28
CA SER A 231 14.88 37.87 49.57
C SER A 231 13.66 37.89 50.49
N THR A 232 12.73 36.94 50.33
CA THR A 232 11.51 36.85 51.16
C THR A 232 11.81 36.43 52.61
N ILE A 233 12.87 35.65 52.84
CA ILE A 233 13.32 35.27 54.19
C ILE A 233 13.97 36.47 54.90
N ILE A 234 14.78 37.26 54.19
CA ILE A 234 15.44 38.46 54.75
C ILE A 234 14.41 39.55 55.10
N GLU A 235 13.34 39.70 54.31
CA GLU A 235 12.28 40.68 54.59
C GLU A 235 11.43 40.32 55.83
N ARG A 236 11.31 39.02 56.15
CA ARG A 236 10.60 38.54 57.35
C ARG A 236 11.40 38.66 58.64
N ASP A 237 12.73 38.53 58.59
CA ASP A 237 13.61 38.70 59.76
C ASP A 237 13.98 40.17 60.05
N GLY A 238 13.68 41.09 59.13
CA GLY A 238 14.07 42.50 59.20
C GLY A 238 12.99 43.49 59.69
N SER A 239 11.82 43.02 60.15
CA SER A 239 10.75 43.91 60.63
C SER A 239 10.71 43.92 62.17
N PRO A 240 11.19 44.99 62.85
CA PRO A 240 11.04 45.20 64.28
C PRO A 240 9.60 45.56 64.68
#